data_AF-A0A1V9Z7Q2-F1
#
_entry.id   AF-A0A1V9Z7Q2-F1
#
_cell.length_a   1.000
_cell.length_b   1.000
_cell.length_c   1.000
_cell.angle_alpha   90.00
_cell.angle_beta   90.00
_cell.angle_gamma   90.00
#
_symmetry.space_group_name_H-M   'P 1'
#
loop_
_entity.id
_entity.type
_entity.pdbx_description
1 polymer ?
#
loop_
_entity_poly.entity_id
_entity_poly.type
_entity_poly.pdbx_seq_one_letter_code
_entity_poly.pdbx_strand_id
1 'polypeptide(L)'
;MRVILIAAMSAISMAMSEDSSTLCEKKQDCPKLPCHTLRDCVEGKCQYSQWSEFTLCPKQGWSNGGACDDDARDYCDEQGVCQDKFKNEGHVCQRGGTCYEDSVCTGEDGQCPANEPSPCLAPCKGTSQGGLCDAPDTCDGEGNCIDNFKSEEHVCRRGHSCFENARCTGDHGHCPDNEPSPCLAPCKGISNGGPCDLPDTCDGEGRCIDNYKSSEHICRRGGSCYEDATCDGENSFCPPNEPSPCLAPCKGKSNGGPCDLPDTCDGEGNCIDNFKDSSFVCRAGGSCYEEARCDGEHGTCPQNEPTTAGTRCEYFDVRSVCDGHSLCDENGNCIPTYLQGILCHKGATLCDSNYFCDGTSSSCPVPSGAIVYLDQERIGMATYLSDTVAQCSAKAMTVGSDKLSALYTTTTDHIHYIIASLAAIAVVAIVITAKKSDRNVILEDGYISLADEECK
;
A
#
# COMPACT_ATOMS: atom_id res chain seq x y z
N MET A 1 45.39 57.10 -29.75
CA MET A 1 46.29 57.58 -30.84
C MET A 1 45.93 59.04 -31.16
N ARG A 2 46.45 59.98 -30.36
CA ARG A 2 46.43 61.42 -30.63
C ARG A 2 47.88 61.88 -30.64
N VAL A 3 48.35 62.27 -31.81
CA VAL A 3 49.69 62.81 -32.02
C VAL A 3 49.69 64.22 -31.44
N ILE A 4 50.24 64.38 -30.23
CA ILE A 4 50.52 65.70 -29.67
C ILE A 4 51.93 66.07 -30.12
N LEU A 5 52.00 67.01 -31.05
CA LEU A 5 53.23 67.74 -31.37
C LEU A 5 53.69 68.45 -30.09
N ILE A 6 54.74 67.94 -29.45
CA ILE A 6 55.50 68.72 -28.48
C ILE A 6 56.50 69.54 -29.30
N ALA A 7 56.18 70.83 -29.42
CA ALA A 7 57.08 71.82 -29.98
C ALA A 7 58.35 71.86 -29.10
N ALA A 8 59.47 71.43 -29.67
CA ALA A 8 60.78 71.69 -29.10
C ALA A 8 60.99 73.21 -29.07
N MET A 9 60.77 73.82 -27.90
CA MET A 9 61.26 75.18 -27.65
C MET A 9 62.78 75.10 -27.68
N SER A 10 63.33 75.62 -28.76
CA SER A 10 64.75 75.85 -28.94
C SER A 10 65.21 76.76 -27.78
N ALA A 11 66.03 76.22 -26.89
CA ALA A 11 66.76 77.04 -25.94
C ALA A 11 67.61 78.03 -26.74
N ILE A 12 67.22 79.30 -26.72
CA ILE A 12 68.09 80.38 -27.16
C ILE A 12 69.19 80.43 -26.09
N SER A 13 70.33 79.82 -26.40
CA SER A 13 71.58 80.10 -25.72
C SER A 13 71.91 81.57 -26.00
N MET A 14 71.45 82.47 -25.12
CA MET A 14 72.05 83.79 -25.00
C MET A 14 73.41 83.59 -24.35
N ALA A 15 74.42 83.28 -25.17
CA ALA A 15 75.78 83.60 -24.80
C ALA A 15 75.81 85.11 -24.54
N MET A 16 75.92 85.50 -23.26
CA MET A 16 76.22 86.88 -22.92
C MET A 16 77.61 87.16 -23.47
N SER A 17 77.65 87.89 -24.59
CA SER A 17 78.84 88.53 -25.09
C SER A 17 79.50 89.32 -23.96
N GLU A 18 80.81 89.14 -23.80
CA GLU A 18 81.70 89.90 -22.92
C GLU A 18 81.71 91.40 -23.28
N ASP A 19 80.61 92.15 -23.15
CA ASP A 19 80.64 93.61 -23.11
C ASP A 19 79.33 94.32 -22.69
N SER A 20 78.56 93.78 -21.74
CA SER A 20 77.45 94.51 -21.11
C SER A 20 77.79 94.85 -19.66
N SER A 21 78.69 95.82 -19.47
CA SER A 21 78.98 96.35 -18.13
C SER A 21 77.84 97.24 -17.64
N THR A 22 77.08 96.73 -16.66
CA THR A 22 76.02 97.49 -15.97
C THR A 22 76.61 98.76 -15.35
N LEU A 23 75.96 99.91 -15.61
CA LEU A 23 76.37 101.21 -15.06
C LEU A 23 76.01 101.31 -13.56
N CYS A 24 76.87 101.94 -12.77
CA CYS A 24 76.67 102.14 -11.33
C CYS A 24 77.23 103.50 -10.86
N GLU A 25 76.67 104.06 -9.79
CA GLU A 25 77.25 105.24 -9.11
C GLU A 25 77.93 104.82 -7.80
N LYS A 26 77.41 103.79 -7.15
CA LYS A 26 77.92 103.19 -5.91
C LYS A 26 77.86 101.67 -6.02
N LYS A 27 78.67 100.98 -5.22
CA LYS A 27 78.73 99.50 -5.17
C LYS A 27 77.36 98.83 -4.96
N GLN A 28 76.42 99.49 -4.28
CA GLN A 28 75.08 98.95 -4.03
C GLN A 28 74.16 98.95 -5.27
N ASP A 29 74.50 99.74 -6.29
CA ASP A 29 73.71 99.85 -7.52
C ASP A 29 73.97 98.68 -8.47
N CYS A 30 75.05 97.94 -8.23
CA CYS A 30 75.43 96.80 -9.04
C CYS A 30 74.52 95.59 -8.76
N PRO A 31 74.00 94.92 -9.79
CA PRO A 31 73.20 93.72 -9.61
C PRO A 31 74.03 92.63 -8.95
N LYS A 32 73.38 91.81 -8.12
CA LYS A 32 73.99 90.57 -7.65
C LYS A 32 74.05 89.61 -8.82
N LEU A 33 75.25 89.16 -9.16
CA LEU A 33 75.46 88.13 -10.16
C LEU A 33 75.78 86.82 -9.43
N PRO A 34 75.09 85.71 -9.76
CA PRO A 34 75.50 84.39 -9.31
C PRO A 34 76.96 84.12 -9.64
N CYS A 35 77.65 83.32 -8.81
CA CYS A 35 79.03 82.90 -9.06
C CYS A 35 80.07 84.02 -9.19
N HIS A 36 79.74 85.22 -8.70
CA HIS A 36 80.62 86.38 -8.78
C HIS A 36 80.63 87.13 -7.45
N THR A 37 81.83 87.54 -7.02
CA THR A 37 81.97 88.53 -5.94
C THR A 37 82.04 89.92 -6.56
N LEU A 38 81.10 90.79 -6.20
CA LEU A 38 81.17 92.21 -6.53
C LEU A 38 82.35 92.85 -5.81
N ARG A 39 83.34 93.31 -6.58
CA ARG A 39 84.55 93.95 -6.05
C ARG A 39 84.25 95.41 -5.73
N ASP A 40 83.89 96.20 -6.72
CA ASP A 40 83.57 97.63 -6.56
C ASP A 40 82.83 98.20 -7.77
N CYS A 41 82.39 99.46 -7.68
CA CYS A 41 81.95 100.28 -8.80
C CYS A 41 83.08 101.25 -9.19
N VAL A 42 83.75 100.99 -10.31
CA VAL A 42 84.92 101.75 -10.76
C VAL A 42 84.61 102.40 -12.09
N GLU A 43 84.83 103.72 -12.19
CA GLU A 43 84.58 104.50 -13.42
C GLU A 43 83.16 104.34 -13.99
N GLY A 44 82.17 104.23 -13.10
CA GLY A 44 80.77 104.10 -13.47
C GLY A 44 80.36 102.68 -13.92
N LYS A 45 81.23 101.67 -13.78
CA LYS A 45 80.97 100.28 -14.19
C LYS A 45 81.19 99.30 -13.03
N CYS A 46 80.32 98.30 -12.94
CA CYS A 46 80.44 97.24 -11.94
C CYS A 46 81.60 96.29 -12.28
N GLN A 47 82.51 96.08 -11.32
CA GLN A 47 83.60 95.11 -11.45
C GLN A 47 83.32 93.85 -10.62
N TYR A 48 83.39 92.71 -11.27
CA TYR A 48 83.15 91.40 -10.66
C TYR A 48 84.41 90.53 -10.72
N SER A 49 84.60 89.67 -9.73
CA SER A 49 85.51 88.52 -9.84
C SER A 49 84.71 87.23 -9.80
N GLN A 50 84.81 86.43 -10.85
CA GLN A 50 84.20 85.10 -10.93
C GLN A 50 84.77 84.19 -9.82
N TRP A 51 83.91 83.33 -9.27
CA TRP A 51 84.32 82.25 -8.37
C TRP A 51 84.97 81.11 -9.16
N SER A 52 85.70 80.22 -8.49
CA SER A 52 86.23 79.02 -9.15
C SER A 52 85.10 78.08 -9.55
N GLU A 53 85.34 77.30 -10.61
CA GLU A 53 84.48 76.17 -10.99
C GLU A 53 84.22 75.26 -9.77
N PHE A 54 83.03 74.68 -9.69
CA PHE A 54 82.52 73.84 -8.59
C PHE A 54 82.33 74.54 -7.24
N THR A 55 82.47 75.86 -7.17
CA THR A 55 82.05 76.61 -5.96
C THR A 55 80.54 76.53 -5.83
N LEU A 56 80.03 76.19 -4.63
CA LEU A 56 78.59 76.14 -4.40
C LEU A 56 77.96 77.52 -4.52
N CYS A 57 76.84 77.60 -5.24
CA CYS A 57 76.06 78.83 -5.42
C CYS A 57 74.57 78.61 -5.04
N PRO A 58 74.26 78.27 -3.78
CA PRO A 58 72.94 77.75 -3.45
C PRO A 58 71.80 78.72 -3.75
N LYS A 59 70.73 78.24 -4.40
CA LYS A 59 69.52 79.02 -4.76
C LYS A 59 69.78 80.17 -5.73
N GLN A 60 70.80 80.04 -6.56
CA GLN A 60 71.17 81.07 -7.54
C GLN A 60 71.18 80.55 -8.98
N GLY A 61 70.74 79.32 -9.18
CA GLY A 61 70.60 78.70 -10.49
C GLY A 61 69.31 79.13 -11.22
N TRP A 62 68.95 78.42 -12.27
CA TRP A 62 67.76 78.71 -13.09
C TRP A 62 66.50 78.09 -12.47
N SER A 63 66.57 76.81 -12.10
CA SER A 63 65.60 76.16 -11.24
C SER A 63 65.91 76.49 -9.79
N ASN A 64 64.91 76.93 -9.02
CA ASN A 64 65.10 77.08 -7.57
C ASN A 64 63.81 76.71 -6.83
N GLY A 65 63.97 76.00 -5.70
CA GLY A 65 62.88 75.70 -4.76
C GLY A 65 61.86 74.67 -5.26
N GLY A 66 62.13 73.99 -6.38
CA GLY A 66 61.33 72.87 -6.85
C GLY A 66 61.51 71.63 -5.98
N ALA A 67 60.51 70.73 -5.97
CA ALA A 67 60.57 69.53 -5.12
C ALA A 67 61.66 68.53 -5.55
N CYS A 68 62.14 68.60 -6.79
CA CYS A 68 63.27 67.82 -7.33
C CYS A 68 64.58 68.59 -7.39
N ASP A 69 64.54 69.86 -7.00
CA ASP A 69 65.71 70.70 -6.97
C ASP A 69 66.57 70.41 -5.74
N ASP A 70 67.88 70.46 -5.92
CA ASP A 70 68.84 70.39 -4.84
C ASP A 70 69.63 71.70 -4.77
N ASP A 71 68.88 72.77 -4.48
CA ASP A 71 69.35 74.14 -4.25
C ASP A 71 70.67 74.20 -3.45
N ALA A 72 70.90 73.28 -2.50
CA ALA A 72 72.08 73.30 -1.65
C ALA A 72 73.37 72.88 -2.39
N ARG A 73 73.23 72.21 -3.54
CA ARG A 73 74.30 71.63 -4.33
C ARG A 73 74.49 72.26 -5.71
N ASP A 74 73.78 73.34 -6.02
CA ASP A 74 74.05 74.18 -7.20
C ASP A 74 75.52 74.64 -7.20
N TYR A 75 76.13 74.71 -8.38
CA TYR A 75 77.56 74.97 -8.50
C TYR A 75 77.91 75.87 -9.68
N CYS A 76 78.99 76.62 -9.55
CA CYS A 76 79.49 77.50 -10.61
C CYS A 76 80.23 76.69 -11.68
N ASP A 77 79.93 76.95 -12.95
CA ASP A 77 80.70 76.43 -14.09
C ASP A 77 81.90 77.31 -14.45
N GLU A 78 82.65 76.91 -15.49
CA GLU A 78 83.80 77.63 -16.01
C GLU A 78 83.44 79.01 -16.59
N GLN A 79 82.17 79.21 -17.00
CA GLN A 79 81.66 80.46 -17.58
C GLN A 79 81.10 81.42 -16.52
N GLY A 80 81.09 81.03 -15.24
CA GLY A 80 80.59 81.85 -14.15
C GLY A 80 79.06 81.87 -14.06
N VAL A 81 78.41 80.86 -14.63
CA VAL A 81 76.97 80.63 -14.50
C VAL A 81 76.76 79.61 -13.37
N CYS A 82 75.74 79.85 -12.54
CA CYS A 82 75.33 78.90 -11.52
C CYS A 82 74.48 77.81 -12.19
N GLN A 83 74.98 76.58 -12.17
CA GLN A 83 74.33 75.41 -12.73
C GLN A 83 73.51 74.69 -11.66
N ASP A 84 72.28 74.35 -12.01
CA ASP A 84 71.35 73.66 -11.13
C ASP A 84 71.84 72.25 -10.82
N LYS A 85 71.70 71.85 -9.55
CA LYS A 85 71.87 70.44 -9.19
C LYS A 85 70.54 69.85 -8.79
N PHE A 86 70.15 68.77 -9.45
CA PHE A 86 68.92 68.05 -9.13
C PHE A 86 69.15 66.93 -8.12
N LYS A 87 68.07 66.57 -7.43
CA LYS A 87 68.01 65.35 -6.63
C LYS A 87 68.16 64.12 -7.53
N ASN A 88 68.62 63.03 -6.95
CA ASN A 88 68.88 61.80 -7.71
C ASN A 88 67.59 61.25 -8.34
N GLU A 89 67.76 60.59 -9.49
CA GLU A 89 66.71 59.81 -10.13
C GLU A 89 66.07 58.83 -9.13
N GLY A 90 64.74 58.75 -9.12
CA GLY A 90 63.99 57.88 -8.21
C GLY A 90 63.68 58.51 -6.84
N HIS A 91 64.12 59.75 -6.56
CA HIS A 91 63.69 60.47 -5.37
C HIS A 91 62.19 60.78 -5.45
N VAL A 92 61.37 60.17 -4.58
CA VAL A 92 59.92 60.43 -4.52
C VAL A 92 59.68 61.88 -4.11
N CYS A 93 59.20 62.69 -5.06
CA CYS A 93 58.93 64.10 -4.86
C CYS A 93 57.44 64.40 -4.59
N GLN A 94 56.54 63.53 -5.05
CA GLN A 94 55.11 63.64 -4.80
C GLN A 94 54.48 62.25 -4.69
N ARG A 95 53.79 61.97 -3.57
CA ARG A 95 53.08 60.71 -3.36
C ARG A 95 51.85 60.63 -4.27
N GLY A 96 51.62 59.46 -4.86
CA GLY A 96 50.44 59.13 -5.63
C GLY A 96 49.20 58.93 -4.76
N GLY A 97 48.03 59.05 -5.39
CA GLY A 97 46.73 58.68 -4.82
C GLY A 97 46.39 57.20 -5.04
N THR A 98 45.13 56.82 -4.86
CA THR A 98 44.67 55.41 -4.97
C THR A 98 44.90 54.76 -6.34
N CYS A 99 44.89 55.55 -7.43
CA CYS A 99 45.15 55.09 -8.80
C CYS A 99 46.20 55.94 -9.51
N TYR A 100 47.15 56.46 -8.76
CA TYR A 100 48.27 57.21 -9.28
C TYR A 100 49.56 56.69 -8.64
N GLU A 101 50.59 56.50 -9.44
CA GLU A 101 51.90 56.11 -8.94
C GLU A 101 52.60 57.29 -8.26
N ASP A 102 53.53 56.99 -7.35
CA ASP A 102 54.43 57.99 -6.79
C ASP A 102 55.26 58.64 -7.92
N SER A 103 55.28 59.97 -7.97
CA SER A 103 56.11 60.71 -8.91
C SER A 103 57.51 60.87 -8.33
N VAL A 104 58.50 60.61 -9.18
CA VAL A 104 59.92 60.63 -8.81
C VAL A 104 60.68 61.64 -9.66
N CYS A 105 61.73 62.20 -9.09
CA CYS A 105 62.65 63.05 -9.83
C CYS A 105 63.34 62.27 -10.95
N THR A 106 63.48 62.89 -12.11
CA THR A 106 64.23 62.34 -13.25
C THR A 106 65.74 62.53 -13.08
N GLY A 107 66.16 63.46 -12.21
CA GLY A 107 67.54 63.90 -12.09
C GLY A 107 67.95 64.96 -13.11
N GLU A 108 67.01 65.45 -13.93
CA GLU A 108 67.26 66.41 -15.02
C GLU A 108 66.46 67.71 -14.91
N ASP A 109 65.44 67.76 -14.03
CA ASP A 109 64.58 68.93 -13.81
C ASP A 109 64.32 69.11 -12.30
N GLY A 110 64.21 70.36 -11.85
CA GLY A 110 63.93 70.71 -10.46
C GLY A 110 62.44 70.63 -10.10
N GLN A 111 61.55 70.60 -11.09
CA GLN A 111 60.12 70.39 -10.90
C GLN A 111 59.80 68.89 -10.76
N CYS A 112 58.87 68.56 -9.86
CA CYS A 112 58.36 67.20 -9.76
C CYS A 112 57.38 66.96 -10.93
N PRO A 113 57.54 65.87 -11.70
CA PRO A 113 56.57 65.56 -12.76
C PRO A 113 55.20 65.25 -12.15
N ALA A 114 54.14 65.36 -12.97
CA ALA A 114 52.81 64.94 -12.55
C ALA A 114 52.79 63.42 -12.27
N ASN A 115 52.01 62.99 -11.27
CA ASN A 115 51.82 61.57 -11.04
C ASN A 115 51.17 60.91 -12.28
N GLU A 116 51.73 59.80 -12.73
CA GLU A 116 51.12 59.00 -13.80
C GLU A 116 50.01 58.10 -13.24
N PRO A 117 48.94 57.83 -14.00
CA PRO A 117 47.94 56.84 -13.63
C PRO A 117 48.55 55.47 -13.38
N SER A 118 48.09 54.79 -12.33
CA SER A 118 48.46 53.39 -12.08
C SER A 118 47.96 52.49 -13.21
N PRO A 119 48.64 51.36 -13.49
CA PRO A 119 48.23 50.43 -14.53
C PRO A 119 46.78 49.96 -14.39
N CYS A 120 46.13 49.66 -15.52
CA CYS A 120 44.82 49.02 -15.52
C CYS A 120 44.87 47.73 -14.69
N LEU A 121 43.85 47.49 -13.88
CA LEU A 121 43.74 46.37 -12.92
C LEU A 121 44.66 46.45 -11.69
N ALA A 122 45.41 47.54 -11.49
CA ALA A 122 46.10 47.78 -10.22
C ALA A 122 45.07 47.86 -9.07
N PRO A 123 45.35 47.27 -7.89
CA PRO A 123 44.43 47.28 -6.78
C PRO A 123 44.25 48.70 -6.23
N CYS A 124 43.01 49.09 -5.97
CA CYS A 124 42.70 50.37 -5.34
C CYS A 124 41.66 50.18 -4.24
N LYS A 125 41.24 51.30 -3.63
CA LYS A 125 40.17 51.31 -2.64
C LYS A 125 39.08 52.28 -3.09
N GLY A 126 37.96 51.73 -3.55
CA GLY A 126 36.81 52.46 -4.05
C GLY A 126 35.87 52.90 -2.93
N THR A 127 34.62 53.19 -3.31
CA THR A 127 33.59 53.72 -2.41
C THR A 127 32.72 52.64 -1.78
N SER A 128 32.49 51.51 -2.48
CA SER A 128 31.85 50.32 -1.92
C SER A 128 32.90 49.49 -1.20
N GLN A 129 32.65 49.09 0.05
CA GLN A 129 33.63 48.32 0.82
C GLN A 129 32.95 47.28 1.71
N GLY A 130 33.44 46.03 1.63
CA GLY A 130 33.24 45.00 2.64
C GLY A 130 31.84 44.36 2.69
N GLY A 131 31.00 44.59 1.70
CA GLY A 131 29.75 43.87 1.53
C GLY A 131 29.96 42.43 1.00
N LEU A 132 28.97 41.55 1.19
CA LEU A 132 29.07 40.15 0.74
C LEU A 132 29.20 40.01 -0.79
N CYS A 133 28.79 41.04 -1.54
CA CYS A 133 28.89 41.12 -2.99
C CYS A 133 30.03 42.01 -3.49
N ASP A 134 30.84 42.53 -2.57
CA ASP A 134 31.99 43.37 -2.89
C ASP A 134 33.14 42.52 -3.48
N ALA A 135 33.79 43.03 -4.52
CA ALA A 135 34.98 42.43 -5.12
C ALA A 135 36.14 43.43 -5.06
N PRO A 136 37.41 42.99 -5.18
CA PRO A 136 38.55 43.90 -5.13
C PRO A 136 38.48 44.98 -6.22
N ASP A 137 38.57 46.24 -5.80
CA ASP A 137 38.52 47.40 -6.69
C ASP A 137 39.79 47.53 -7.52
N THR A 138 39.66 48.07 -8.72
CA THR A 138 40.77 48.19 -9.65
C THR A 138 40.83 49.54 -10.35
N CYS A 139 42.03 50.00 -10.65
CA CYS A 139 42.24 51.18 -11.48
C CYS A 139 41.90 50.91 -12.95
N ASP A 140 41.35 51.91 -13.63
CA ASP A 140 41.03 51.86 -15.06
C ASP A 140 42.24 52.14 -15.98
N GLY A 141 43.35 52.63 -15.43
CA GLY A 141 44.51 53.09 -16.19
C GLY A 141 44.49 54.57 -16.57
N GLU A 142 43.43 55.30 -16.19
CA GLU A 142 43.24 56.74 -16.44
C GLU A 142 43.15 57.54 -15.14
N GLY A 143 43.40 56.89 -13.99
CA GLY A 143 43.47 57.52 -12.68
C GLY A 143 42.19 57.40 -11.86
N ASN A 144 41.21 56.62 -12.33
CA ASN A 144 39.98 56.35 -11.58
C ASN A 144 40.04 54.96 -10.95
N CYS A 145 39.57 54.87 -9.71
CA CYS A 145 39.34 53.60 -9.03
C CYS A 145 37.91 53.13 -9.33
N ILE A 146 37.78 51.92 -9.86
CA ILE A 146 36.51 51.31 -10.22
C ILE A 146 36.10 50.34 -9.11
N ASP A 147 34.93 50.58 -8.53
CA ASP A 147 34.28 49.65 -7.61
C ASP A 147 33.88 48.38 -8.38
N ASN A 148 34.37 47.23 -7.93
CA ASN A 148 34.07 45.95 -8.57
C ASN A 148 33.11 45.12 -7.71
N PHE A 149 32.22 44.38 -8.36
CA PHE A 149 31.23 43.54 -7.68
C PHE A 149 31.31 42.09 -8.14
N LYS A 150 30.91 41.18 -7.26
CA LYS A 150 30.76 39.77 -7.61
C LYS A 150 29.62 39.60 -8.62
N SER A 151 29.74 38.60 -9.49
CA SER A 151 28.76 38.36 -10.56
C SER A 151 27.38 37.99 -10.05
N GLU A 152 26.38 38.10 -10.93
CA GLU A 152 24.99 37.69 -10.67
C GLU A 152 24.82 36.20 -10.33
N GLU A 153 25.83 35.38 -10.60
CA GLU A 153 25.83 33.96 -10.23
C GLU A 153 26.31 33.72 -8.80
N HIS A 154 26.91 34.72 -8.15
CA HIS A 154 27.44 34.59 -6.79
C HIS A 154 26.30 34.56 -5.76
N VAL A 155 26.10 33.41 -5.13
CA VAL A 155 25.17 33.27 -3.99
C VAL A 155 25.82 33.90 -2.76
N CYS A 156 25.33 35.07 -2.38
CA CYS A 156 25.83 35.82 -1.22
C CYS A 156 25.11 35.45 0.08
N ARG A 157 23.86 34.97 0.00
CA ARG A 157 23.09 34.49 1.16
C ARG A 157 22.29 33.26 0.78
N ARG A 158 22.47 32.17 1.54
CA ARG A 158 21.69 30.94 1.33
C ARG A 158 20.25 31.17 1.71
N GLY A 159 19.33 30.68 0.88
CA GLY A 159 17.91 30.62 1.18
C GLY A 159 17.58 29.53 2.20
N HIS A 160 16.30 29.42 2.54
CA HIS A 160 15.74 28.37 3.38
C HIS A 160 14.42 27.86 2.75
N SER A 161 13.64 27.00 3.44
CA SER A 161 12.57 26.19 2.80
C SER A 161 11.77 26.88 1.68
N CYS A 162 11.20 28.05 1.94
CA CYS A 162 10.42 28.81 0.96
C CYS A 162 11.05 30.16 0.58
N PHE A 163 12.38 30.22 0.59
CA PHE A 163 13.14 31.38 0.18
C PHE A 163 14.30 30.96 -0.71
N GLU A 164 14.42 31.61 -1.86
CA GLU A 164 15.52 31.34 -2.80
C GLU A 164 16.85 31.85 -2.27
N ASN A 165 17.95 31.40 -2.87
CA ASN A 165 19.27 31.96 -2.58
C ASN A 165 19.33 33.41 -3.08
N ALA A 166 19.70 34.36 -2.21
CA ALA A 166 19.99 35.71 -2.66
C ALA A 166 21.34 35.71 -3.39
N ARG A 167 21.34 36.35 -4.56
CA ARG A 167 22.51 36.48 -5.42
C ARG A 167 22.91 37.94 -5.49
N CYS A 168 24.19 38.17 -5.75
CA CYS A 168 24.66 39.51 -6.07
C CYS A 168 23.97 40.01 -7.35
N THR A 169 23.87 41.33 -7.49
CA THR A 169 23.30 41.98 -8.67
C THR A 169 24.36 42.42 -9.67
N GLY A 170 25.64 42.37 -9.28
CA GLY A 170 26.76 42.81 -10.11
C GLY A 170 26.98 44.34 -10.14
N ASP A 171 26.19 45.12 -9.40
CA ASP A 171 26.23 46.59 -9.41
C ASP A 171 26.39 47.25 -8.03
N HIS A 172 26.33 46.49 -6.93
CA HIS A 172 26.61 46.99 -5.58
C HIS A 172 27.15 45.90 -4.63
N GLY A 173 27.86 46.32 -3.57
CA GLY A 173 28.50 45.41 -2.62
C GLY A 173 27.55 44.75 -1.61
N HIS A 174 26.33 45.26 -1.44
CA HIS A 174 25.34 44.67 -0.51
C HIS A 174 24.68 43.42 -1.12
N CYS A 175 24.38 42.43 -0.27
CA CYS A 175 23.64 41.24 -0.70
C CYS A 175 22.15 41.48 -0.44
N PRO A 176 21.28 41.38 -1.46
CA PRO A 176 19.86 41.59 -1.30
C PRO A 176 19.24 40.57 -0.33
N ASP A 177 18.00 40.82 0.07
CA ASP A 177 17.23 39.84 0.84
C ASP A 177 16.84 38.65 -0.04
N ASN A 178 16.62 37.49 0.60
CA ASN A 178 16.12 36.33 -0.10
C ASN A 178 14.69 36.59 -0.58
N GLU A 179 14.40 36.27 -1.83
CA GLU A 179 13.04 36.34 -2.35
C GLU A 179 12.26 35.06 -1.99
N PRO A 180 10.93 35.15 -1.76
CA PRO A 180 10.09 33.98 -1.60
C PRO A 180 10.19 33.03 -2.78
N SER A 181 10.27 31.73 -2.50
CA SER A 181 10.17 30.70 -3.54
C SER A 181 8.80 30.77 -4.23
N PRO A 182 8.69 30.38 -5.51
CA PRO A 182 7.42 30.34 -6.22
C PRO A 182 6.34 29.53 -5.49
N CYS A 183 5.08 29.92 -5.68
CA CYS A 183 3.94 29.13 -5.21
C CYS A 183 4.04 27.69 -5.74
N LEU A 184 3.72 26.71 -4.90
CA LEU A 184 3.85 25.27 -5.16
C LEU A 184 5.29 24.73 -5.26
N ALA A 185 6.32 25.55 -5.03
CA ALA A 185 7.68 25.03 -4.90
C ALA A 185 7.76 24.03 -3.72
N PRO A 186 8.48 22.91 -3.86
CA PRO A 186 8.56 21.91 -2.81
C PRO A 186 9.28 22.49 -1.59
N CYS A 187 8.75 22.21 -0.41
CA CYS A 187 9.36 22.58 0.85
C CYS A 187 9.29 21.44 1.86
N LYS A 188 9.83 21.67 3.06
CA LYS A 188 9.72 20.75 4.18
C LYS A 188 9.03 21.46 5.33
N GLY A 189 7.82 21.04 5.62
CA GLY A 189 6.89 21.59 6.59
C GLY A 189 7.13 21.06 8.00
N ILE A 190 6.11 21.13 8.85
CA ILE A 190 6.18 20.64 10.24
C ILE A 190 5.79 19.17 10.27
N SER A 191 4.61 18.84 9.75
CA SER A 191 4.12 17.47 9.63
C SER A 191 4.74 16.85 8.39
N ASN A 192 5.57 15.83 8.57
CA ASN A 192 6.23 15.16 7.46
C ASN A 192 6.15 13.66 7.65
N GLY A 193 5.80 12.97 6.57
CA GLY A 193 5.63 11.53 6.53
C GLY A 193 4.36 11.04 7.22
N GLY A 194 4.08 9.76 7.02
CA GLY A 194 2.82 9.14 7.44
C GLY A 194 1.92 8.82 6.25
N PRO A 195 0.91 7.97 6.46
CA PRO A 195 0.03 7.50 5.38
C PRO A 195 -0.90 8.60 4.83
N CYS A 196 -1.16 9.67 5.60
CA CYS A 196 -2.02 10.80 5.19
C CYS A 196 -1.25 12.02 4.68
N ASP A 197 0.07 11.92 4.60
CA ASP A 197 0.96 13.00 4.19
C ASP A 197 0.97 13.21 2.66
N LEU A 198 1.09 14.47 2.24
CA LEU A 198 1.42 14.86 0.88
C LEU A 198 2.67 15.77 0.89
N PRO A 199 3.38 15.91 -0.25
CA PRO A 199 4.49 16.84 -0.34
C PRO A 199 4.07 18.28 0.03
N ASP A 200 4.83 18.90 0.92
CA ASP A 200 4.62 20.28 1.33
C ASP A 200 5.01 21.26 0.24
N THR A 201 4.32 22.39 0.22
CA THR A 201 4.50 23.39 -0.83
C THR A 201 4.54 24.82 -0.29
N CYS A 202 5.30 25.67 -0.97
CA CYS A 202 5.38 27.08 -0.63
C CYS A 202 4.12 27.84 -1.07
N ASP A 203 3.70 28.83 -0.28
CA ASP A 203 2.58 29.70 -0.59
C ASP A 203 2.92 30.83 -1.58
N GLY A 204 4.21 31.07 -1.85
CA GLY A 204 4.70 32.19 -2.66
C GLY A 204 5.02 33.45 -1.85
N GLU A 205 4.80 33.44 -0.54
CA GLU A 205 5.05 34.54 0.39
C GLU A 205 6.06 34.17 1.49
N GLY A 206 6.70 33.00 1.36
CA GLY A 206 7.76 32.54 2.23
C GLY A 206 7.32 31.56 3.32
N ARG A 207 6.05 31.11 3.32
CA ARG A 207 5.60 30.03 4.22
C ARG A 207 5.58 28.70 3.48
N CYS A 208 6.01 27.66 4.20
CA CYS A 208 5.82 26.29 3.79
C CYS A 208 4.48 25.79 4.35
N ILE A 209 3.62 25.27 3.49
CA ILE A 209 2.29 24.78 3.82
C ILE A 209 2.32 23.25 3.80
N ASP A 210 1.97 22.67 4.96
CA ASP A 210 1.79 21.23 5.10
C ASP A 210 0.57 20.80 4.27
N ASN A 211 0.73 19.77 3.43
CA ASN A 211 -0.37 19.25 2.61
C ASN A 211 -0.78 17.85 3.06
N TYR A 212 -2.08 17.60 3.07
CA TYR A 212 -2.64 16.33 3.54
C TYR A 212 -3.56 15.72 2.49
N LYS A 213 -3.63 14.39 2.51
CA LYS A 213 -4.61 13.66 1.69
C LYS A 213 -6.02 14.00 2.15
N SER A 214 -6.96 14.05 1.20
CA SER A 214 -8.37 14.36 1.47
C SER A 214 -8.99 13.43 2.51
N SER A 215 -10.09 13.87 3.12
CA SER A 215 -10.85 13.10 4.10
C SER A 215 -11.47 11.80 3.57
N GLU A 216 -11.47 11.60 2.25
CA GLU A 216 -11.91 10.37 1.58
C GLU A 216 -10.78 9.35 1.36
N HIS A 217 -9.53 9.71 1.66
CA HIS A 217 -8.40 8.82 1.46
C HIS A 217 -8.34 7.76 2.55
N ILE A 218 -8.57 6.49 2.18
CA ILE A 218 -8.42 5.35 3.09
C ILE A 218 -6.94 5.12 3.37
N CYS A 219 -6.52 5.41 4.59
CA CYS A 219 -5.14 5.29 5.03
C CYS A 219 -4.84 3.98 5.75
N ARG A 220 -5.88 3.29 6.25
CA ARG A 220 -5.76 1.95 6.84
C ARG A 220 -7.05 1.16 6.64
N ARG A 221 -6.95 -0.02 6.02
CA ARG A 221 -8.09 -0.91 5.84
C ARG A 221 -8.55 -1.51 7.17
N GLY A 222 -9.86 -1.54 7.38
CA GLY A 222 -10.52 -2.19 8.49
C GLY A 222 -10.59 -3.71 8.33
N GLY A 223 -11.19 -4.34 9.33
CA GLY A 223 -11.48 -5.77 9.38
C GLY A 223 -12.97 -6.04 9.15
N SER A 224 -13.43 -7.25 9.47
CA SER A 224 -14.85 -7.64 9.29
C SER A 224 -15.84 -6.82 10.12
N CYS A 225 -15.41 -6.25 11.24
CA CYS A 225 -16.21 -5.39 12.12
C CYS A 225 -15.49 -4.09 12.50
N TYR A 226 -14.61 -3.63 11.61
CA TYR A 226 -13.94 -2.35 11.76
C TYR A 226 -14.06 -1.61 10.44
N GLU A 227 -14.47 -0.35 10.50
CA GLU A 227 -14.52 0.52 9.33
C GLU A 227 -13.10 0.86 8.85
N ASP A 228 -12.99 1.16 7.55
CA ASP A 228 -11.76 1.73 7.01
C ASP A 228 -11.47 3.08 7.68
N ALA A 229 -10.24 3.28 8.15
CA ALA A 229 -9.81 4.57 8.67
C ALA A 229 -9.41 5.47 7.50
N THR A 230 -10.00 6.67 7.44
CA THR A 230 -9.66 7.69 6.47
C THR A 230 -8.83 8.80 7.11
N CYS A 231 -8.08 9.52 6.28
CA CYS A 231 -7.46 10.77 6.70
C CYS A 231 -8.53 11.79 7.10
N ASP A 232 -8.15 12.82 7.86
CA ASP A 232 -9.04 13.95 8.19
C ASP A 232 -8.86 15.15 7.25
N GLY A 233 -7.74 15.19 6.51
CA GLY A 233 -7.37 16.33 5.67
C GLY A 233 -6.61 17.43 6.40
N GLU A 234 -6.23 17.23 7.66
CA GLU A 234 -5.61 18.23 8.53
C GLU A 234 -4.30 17.75 9.19
N ASN A 235 -4.04 16.45 9.26
CA ASN A 235 -2.76 15.92 9.73
C ASN A 235 -2.26 14.70 8.95
N SER A 236 -0.98 14.35 9.17
CA SER A 236 -0.29 13.30 8.44
C SER A 236 -0.51 11.88 9.00
N PHE A 237 -1.16 11.76 10.15
CA PHE A 237 -1.40 10.48 10.82
C PHE A 237 -2.70 9.85 10.34
N CYS A 238 -2.71 8.51 10.26
CA CYS A 238 -3.96 7.77 10.05
C CYS A 238 -4.56 7.43 11.42
N PRO A 239 -5.83 7.79 11.68
CA PRO A 239 -6.51 7.41 12.92
C PRO A 239 -6.61 5.87 13.05
N PRO A 240 -6.91 5.36 14.25
CA PRO A 240 -7.29 3.96 14.41
C PRO A 240 -8.60 3.66 13.67
N ASN A 241 -8.79 2.40 13.26
CA ASN A 241 -10.08 1.96 12.72
C ASN A 241 -11.14 2.01 13.83
N GLU A 242 -12.33 2.49 13.50
CA GLU A 242 -13.46 2.49 14.42
C GLU A 242 -14.26 1.19 14.27
N PRO A 243 -14.87 0.65 15.34
CA PRO A 243 -15.80 -0.46 15.24
C PRO A 243 -16.95 -0.18 14.28
N SER A 244 -17.29 -1.15 13.44
CA SER A 244 -18.48 -1.09 12.60
C SER A 244 -19.75 -1.04 13.48
N PRO A 245 -20.85 -0.44 12.99
CA PRO A 245 -22.10 -0.38 13.75
C PRO A 245 -22.60 -1.75 14.19
N CYS A 246 -23.29 -1.79 15.34
CA CYS A 246 -23.99 -3.00 15.78
C CYS A 246 -24.94 -3.50 14.68
N LEU A 247 -24.99 -4.81 14.48
CA LEU A 247 -25.74 -5.49 13.41
C LEU A 247 -25.20 -5.30 11.98
N ALA A 248 -24.06 -4.61 11.79
CA ALA A 248 -23.38 -4.60 10.49
C ALA A 248 -22.99 -6.04 10.09
N PRO A 249 -23.13 -6.41 8.80
CA PRO A 249 -22.83 -7.76 8.35
C PRO A 249 -21.33 -8.02 8.47
N CYS A 250 -20.98 -9.20 8.97
CA CYS A 250 -19.59 -9.64 9.06
C CYS A 250 -19.46 -11.10 8.63
N LYS A 251 -18.24 -11.63 8.71
CA LYS A 251 -17.95 -13.03 8.44
C LYS A 251 -17.34 -13.66 9.68
N GLY A 252 -18.15 -14.45 10.37
CA GLY A 252 -17.82 -15.12 11.62
C GLY A 252 -17.00 -16.38 11.39
N LYS A 253 -16.96 -17.25 12.39
CA LYS A 253 -16.29 -18.54 12.32
C LYS A 253 -17.19 -19.58 11.64
N SER A 254 -18.47 -19.61 12.00
CA SER A 254 -19.46 -20.44 11.33
C SER A 254 -19.87 -19.77 10.03
N ASN A 255 -19.87 -20.51 8.92
CA ASN A 255 -20.19 -19.92 7.62
C ASN A 255 -20.88 -20.97 6.75
N GLY A 256 -22.19 -21.07 6.92
CA GLY A 256 -23.08 -21.96 6.21
C GLY A 256 -23.53 -23.18 7.02
N GLY A 257 -24.40 -23.97 6.37
CA GLY A 257 -25.18 -25.01 7.01
C GLY A 257 -26.63 -24.57 7.21
N PRO A 258 -27.56 -25.51 7.40
CA PRO A 258 -28.99 -25.21 7.45
C PRO A 258 -29.41 -24.45 8.73
N CYS A 259 -28.57 -24.42 9.77
CA CYS A 259 -28.81 -23.72 11.04
C CYS A 259 -28.11 -22.36 11.14
N ASP A 260 -27.29 -22.01 10.16
CA ASP A 260 -26.47 -20.80 10.16
C ASP A 260 -27.29 -19.58 9.71
N LEU A 261 -27.12 -18.45 10.38
CA LEU A 261 -27.69 -17.15 10.01
C LEU A 261 -26.56 -16.18 9.64
N PRO A 262 -26.84 -15.08 8.93
CA PRO A 262 -25.84 -14.06 8.68
C PRO A 262 -25.23 -13.52 9.97
N ASP A 263 -23.91 -13.51 10.05
CA ASP A 263 -23.16 -13.00 11.19
C ASP A 263 -23.22 -11.48 11.26
N THR A 264 -23.13 -10.97 12.48
CA THR A 264 -23.27 -9.53 12.74
C THR A 264 -22.24 -9.01 13.72
N CYS A 265 -21.82 -7.77 13.53
CA CYS A 265 -20.96 -7.07 14.47
C CYS A 265 -21.71 -6.70 15.76
N ASP A 266 -21.01 -6.75 16.89
CA ASP A 266 -21.52 -6.32 18.20
C ASP A 266 -21.49 -4.79 18.41
N GLY A 267 -20.74 -4.05 17.58
CA GLY A 267 -20.50 -2.61 17.75
C GLY A 267 -19.22 -2.28 18.52
N GLU A 268 -18.48 -3.29 18.98
CA GLU A 268 -17.22 -3.16 19.73
C GLU A 268 -16.03 -3.83 19.01
N GLY A 269 -16.25 -4.24 17.75
CA GLY A 269 -15.22 -4.78 16.88
C GLY A 269 -15.17 -6.31 16.82
N ASN A 270 -16.14 -7.00 17.42
CA ASN A 270 -16.26 -8.46 17.31
C ASN A 270 -17.37 -8.84 16.34
N CYS A 271 -17.10 -9.87 15.54
CA CYS A 271 -18.10 -10.53 14.70
C CYS A 271 -18.73 -11.67 15.49
N ILE A 272 -20.07 -11.65 15.61
CA ILE A 272 -20.84 -12.64 16.36
C ILE A 272 -21.50 -13.60 15.37
N ASP A 273 -21.23 -14.89 15.56
CA ASP A 273 -21.90 -15.96 14.82
C ASP A 273 -23.38 -16.03 15.25
N ASN A 274 -24.30 -16.04 14.29
CA ASN A 274 -25.73 -16.11 14.57
C ASN A 274 -26.31 -17.46 14.12
N PHE A 275 -27.19 -18.03 14.95
CA PHE A 275 -27.79 -19.35 14.69
C PHE A 275 -29.30 -19.30 14.77
N LYS A 276 -29.95 -20.17 13.99
CA LYS A 276 -31.39 -20.43 14.12
C LYS A 276 -31.66 -21.05 15.49
N ASP A 277 -32.77 -20.65 16.11
CA ASP A 277 -33.19 -21.18 17.40
C ASP A 277 -33.59 -22.67 17.32
N SER A 278 -33.76 -23.29 18.48
CA SER A 278 -34.04 -24.73 18.60
C SER A 278 -35.42 -25.18 18.14
N SER A 279 -36.29 -24.26 17.72
CA SER A 279 -37.55 -24.58 17.06
C SER A 279 -37.41 -24.81 15.56
N PHE A 280 -36.27 -24.48 14.95
CA PHE A 280 -36.06 -24.69 13.52
C PHE A 280 -35.67 -26.15 13.21
N VAL A 281 -36.49 -26.82 12.40
CA VAL A 281 -36.20 -28.17 11.89
C VAL A 281 -35.26 -28.05 10.69
N CYS A 282 -34.04 -28.58 10.85
CA CYS A 282 -32.99 -28.46 9.84
C CYS A 282 -32.80 -29.74 9.01
N ARG A 283 -33.34 -30.87 9.46
CA ARG A 283 -33.37 -32.13 8.70
C ARG A 283 -34.60 -32.93 9.08
N ALA A 284 -35.32 -33.38 8.06
CA ALA A 284 -36.48 -34.24 8.27
C ALA A 284 -36.10 -35.53 9.02
N GLY A 285 -37.03 -36.05 9.82
CA GLY A 285 -36.94 -37.36 10.44
C GLY A 285 -37.24 -38.49 9.45
N GLY A 286 -37.22 -39.71 9.96
CA GLY A 286 -37.67 -40.92 9.27
C GLY A 286 -38.69 -41.68 10.10
N SER A 287 -39.11 -42.87 9.66
CA SER A 287 -40.10 -43.68 10.40
C SER A 287 -39.63 -44.09 11.81
N CYS A 288 -38.32 -44.07 12.06
CA CYS A 288 -37.69 -44.41 13.33
C CYS A 288 -36.67 -43.37 13.82
N TYR A 289 -36.71 -42.17 13.24
CA TYR A 289 -35.81 -41.09 13.58
C TYR A 289 -36.62 -39.82 13.77
N GLU A 290 -36.41 -39.14 14.89
CA GLU A 290 -36.96 -37.82 15.12
C GLU A 290 -36.38 -36.82 14.13
N GLU A 291 -37.11 -35.74 13.87
CA GLU A 291 -36.56 -34.63 13.10
C GLU A 291 -35.40 -33.95 13.86
N ALA A 292 -34.33 -33.62 13.14
CA ALA A 292 -33.21 -32.90 13.74
C ALA A 292 -33.51 -31.40 13.72
N ARG A 293 -33.34 -30.77 14.88
CA ARG A 293 -33.55 -29.34 15.10
C ARG A 293 -32.23 -28.66 15.39
N CYS A 294 -32.13 -27.36 15.07
CA CYS A 294 -30.95 -26.59 15.46
C CYS A 294 -30.83 -26.54 16.99
N ASP A 295 -29.63 -26.27 17.49
CA ASP A 295 -29.37 -26.13 18.93
C ASP A 295 -29.32 -24.67 19.39
N GLY A 296 -29.19 -23.73 18.46
CA GLY A 296 -28.99 -22.30 18.73
C GLY A 296 -27.52 -21.92 18.95
N GLU A 297 -26.58 -22.84 18.77
CA GLU A 297 -25.15 -22.66 19.05
C GLU A 297 -24.23 -23.01 17.87
N HIS A 298 -24.71 -23.81 16.89
CA HIS A 298 -23.91 -24.26 15.76
C HIS A 298 -24.63 -24.10 14.40
N GLY A 299 -23.87 -23.79 13.34
CA GLY A 299 -24.41 -23.62 11.98
C GLY A 299 -24.81 -24.94 11.28
N THR A 300 -24.30 -26.07 11.77
CA THR A 300 -24.58 -27.41 11.23
C THR A 300 -25.81 -28.04 11.87
N CYS A 301 -26.63 -28.74 11.07
CA CYS A 301 -27.72 -29.55 11.63
C CYS A 301 -27.17 -30.80 12.33
N PRO A 302 -27.57 -31.10 13.58
CA PRO A 302 -27.20 -32.34 14.24
C PRO A 302 -27.72 -33.57 13.49
N GLN A 303 -27.27 -34.75 13.89
CA GLN A 303 -27.84 -36.00 13.40
C GLN A 303 -29.25 -36.20 13.96
N ASN A 304 -30.09 -36.91 13.22
CA ASN A 304 -31.38 -37.33 13.75
C ASN A 304 -31.17 -38.32 14.89
N GLU A 305 -31.89 -38.13 15.98
CA GLU A 305 -31.89 -39.08 17.09
C GLU A 305 -32.91 -40.20 16.83
N PRO A 306 -32.62 -41.46 17.23
CA PRO A 306 -33.60 -42.53 17.16
C PRO A 306 -34.87 -42.17 17.93
N THR A 307 -36.03 -42.47 17.34
CA THR A 307 -37.31 -42.41 18.04
C THR A 307 -37.35 -43.48 19.15
N THR A 308 -38.23 -43.32 20.14
CA THR A 308 -38.39 -44.29 21.23
C THR A 308 -38.62 -45.71 20.69
N ALA A 309 -37.83 -46.67 21.17
CA ALA A 309 -37.98 -48.07 20.80
C ALA A 309 -39.41 -48.57 21.04
N GLY A 310 -39.95 -49.36 20.10
CA GLY A 310 -41.35 -49.77 20.11
C GLY A 310 -42.32 -48.81 19.43
N THR A 311 -41.84 -47.66 18.91
CA THR A 311 -42.67 -46.80 18.06
C THR A 311 -42.97 -47.49 16.74
N ARG A 312 -44.22 -47.40 16.27
CA ARG A 312 -44.62 -48.01 15.01
C ARG A 312 -43.93 -47.32 13.84
N CYS A 313 -43.40 -48.12 12.92
CA CYS A 313 -42.78 -47.66 11.69
C CYS A 313 -43.39 -48.36 10.48
N GLU A 314 -43.25 -47.72 9.32
CA GLU A 314 -43.67 -48.30 8.06
C GLU A 314 -42.54 -49.17 7.51
N TYR A 315 -42.78 -50.48 7.49
CA TYR A 315 -41.94 -51.44 6.80
C TYR A 315 -42.69 -51.87 5.54
N PHE A 316 -42.05 -51.71 4.38
CA PHE A 316 -42.65 -52.14 3.11
C PHE A 316 -42.53 -53.66 2.98
N ASP A 317 -43.43 -54.41 3.61
CA ASP A 317 -43.71 -55.82 3.28
C ASP A 317 -45.14 -55.95 2.76
N VAL A 318 -45.39 -57.01 1.99
CA VAL A 318 -46.72 -57.41 1.54
C VAL A 318 -47.55 -57.80 2.75
N ARG A 319 -48.58 -56.98 3.06
CA ARG A 319 -49.51 -57.26 4.16
C ARG A 319 -50.06 -58.67 4.05
N SER A 320 -49.67 -59.52 4.99
CA SER A 320 -50.10 -60.91 5.09
C SER A 320 -50.81 -61.15 6.42
N VAL A 321 -51.51 -62.27 6.56
CA VAL A 321 -52.30 -62.61 7.76
C VAL A 321 -51.42 -62.74 9.02
N CYS A 322 -50.13 -63.02 8.87
CA CYS A 322 -49.17 -63.10 9.98
C CYS A 322 -48.34 -61.83 10.18
N ASP A 323 -48.56 -60.80 9.38
CA ASP A 323 -47.81 -59.55 9.44
C ASP A 323 -48.26 -58.71 10.66
N GLY A 324 -47.31 -58.35 11.51
CA GLY A 324 -47.51 -57.50 12.68
C GLY A 324 -47.18 -56.04 12.39
N HIS A 325 -47.26 -55.18 13.40
CA HIS A 325 -46.79 -53.80 13.25
C HIS A 325 -45.28 -53.76 13.39
N SER A 326 -44.58 -53.24 12.38
CA SER A 326 -43.14 -53.01 12.49
C SER A 326 -42.85 -51.94 13.53
N LEU A 327 -41.82 -52.18 14.33
CA LEU A 327 -41.44 -51.33 15.46
C LEU A 327 -39.99 -50.90 15.34
N CYS A 328 -39.70 -49.69 15.79
CA CYS A 328 -38.33 -49.18 15.85
C CYS A 328 -37.53 -49.87 16.96
N ASP A 329 -36.28 -50.21 16.68
CA ASP A 329 -35.29 -50.59 17.69
C ASP A 329 -34.57 -49.36 18.29
N GLU A 330 -33.66 -49.59 19.25
CA GLU A 330 -32.90 -48.52 19.91
C GLU A 330 -31.88 -47.84 18.99
N ASN A 331 -31.57 -48.41 17.83
CA ASN A 331 -30.61 -47.88 16.87
C ASN A 331 -31.27 -47.11 15.72
N GLY A 332 -32.61 -47.02 15.71
CA GLY A 332 -33.39 -46.36 14.66
C GLY A 332 -33.69 -47.25 13.43
N ASN A 333 -33.57 -48.57 13.56
CA ASN A 333 -34.00 -49.50 12.52
C ASN A 333 -35.48 -49.86 12.68
N CYS A 334 -36.21 -49.90 11.57
CA CYS A 334 -37.57 -50.42 11.55
C CYS A 334 -37.55 -51.95 11.43
N ILE A 335 -37.91 -52.64 12.51
CA ILE A 335 -37.89 -54.10 12.59
C ILE A 335 -39.32 -54.64 12.40
N PRO A 336 -39.56 -55.53 11.41
CA PRO A 336 -40.86 -56.17 11.27
C PRO A 336 -41.15 -57.06 12.49
N THR A 337 -42.39 -57.03 12.96
CA THR A 337 -42.87 -57.97 13.98
C THR A 337 -43.87 -58.92 13.34
N TYR A 338 -43.92 -60.16 13.82
CA TYR A 338 -44.81 -61.17 13.28
C TYR A 338 -45.74 -61.69 14.38
N LEU A 339 -47.01 -61.88 14.02
CA LEU A 339 -48.02 -62.37 14.95
C LEU A 339 -47.74 -63.83 15.31
N GLN A 340 -48.09 -64.23 16.53
CA GLN A 340 -47.98 -65.62 16.98
C GLN A 340 -49.35 -66.16 17.40
N GLY A 341 -49.67 -67.39 17.00
CA GLY A 341 -50.89 -68.09 17.41
C GLY A 341 -52.17 -67.64 16.69
N ILE A 342 -52.07 -66.75 15.69
CA ILE A 342 -53.19 -66.36 14.83
C ILE A 342 -53.38 -67.42 13.75
N LEU A 343 -54.62 -67.89 13.55
CA LEU A 343 -54.95 -68.85 12.48
C LEU A 343 -54.75 -68.17 11.13
N CYS A 344 -53.74 -68.60 10.39
CA CYS A 344 -53.38 -68.01 9.10
C CYS A 344 -53.78 -68.87 7.90
N HIS A 345 -53.91 -70.18 8.10
CA HIS A 345 -54.41 -71.09 7.08
C HIS A 345 -55.26 -72.18 7.72
N LYS A 346 -56.50 -72.28 7.26
CA LYS A 346 -57.41 -73.35 7.67
C LYS A 346 -57.19 -74.55 6.76
N GLY A 347 -57.03 -75.74 7.34
CA GLY A 347 -56.86 -76.98 6.58
C GLY A 347 -57.99 -77.17 5.55
N ALA A 348 -57.65 -77.66 4.36
CA ALA A 348 -58.59 -77.82 3.26
C ALA A 348 -59.61 -78.93 3.52
N THR A 349 -59.22 -79.99 4.26
CA THR A 349 -60.10 -81.11 4.62
C THR A 349 -60.14 -81.36 6.13
N LEU A 350 -60.99 -82.30 6.57
CA LEU A 350 -61.06 -82.74 7.97
C LEU A 350 -59.77 -83.40 8.48
N CYS A 351 -58.88 -83.83 7.58
CA CYS A 351 -57.61 -84.47 7.93
C CYS A 351 -56.41 -83.53 7.81
N ASP A 352 -56.60 -82.28 7.38
CA ASP A 352 -55.57 -81.25 7.37
C ASP A 352 -55.43 -80.59 8.74
N SER A 353 -54.20 -80.23 9.07
CA SER A 353 -53.94 -79.41 10.24
C SER A 353 -54.25 -77.95 9.92
N ASN A 354 -54.77 -77.22 10.90
CA ASN A 354 -54.76 -75.76 10.85
C ASN A 354 -53.33 -75.26 11.07
N TYR A 355 -52.95 -74.21 10.35
CA TYR A 355 -51.66 -73.55 10.50
C TYR A 355 -51.85 -72.17 11.13
N PHE A 356 -51.03 -71.91 12.14
CA PHE A 356 -51.01 -70.68 12.90
C PHE A 356 -49.69 -69.97 12.67
N CYS A 357 -49.70 -68.64 12.76
CA CYS A 357 -48.48 -67.85 12.68
C CYS A 357 -47.51 -68.24 13.81
N ASP A 358 -46.24 -68.39 13.49
CA ASP A 358 -45.20 -68.86 14.41
C ASP A 358 -44.41 -67.72 15.07
N GLY A 359 -44.65 -66.47 14.67
CA GLY A 359 -43.94 -65.29 15.15
C GLY A 359 -42.57 -65.04 14.48
N THR A 360 -42.23 -65.77 13.42
CA THR A 360 -40.91 -65.67 12.76
C THR A 360 -40.94 -65.12 11.34
N SER A 361 -42.08 -65.18 10.64
CA SER A 361 -42.24 -64.62 9.30
C SER A 361 -43.64 -64.07 9.04
N SER A 362 -43.77 -63.19 8.04
CA SER A 362 -45.07 -62.67 7.58
C SER A 362 -45.87 -63.73 6.81
N SER A 363 -45.24 -64.81 6.36
CA SER A 363 -45.90 -65.94 5.69
C SER A 363 -46.45 -66.97 6.68
N CYS A 364 -47.61 -67.55 6.34
CA CYS A 364 -48.14 -68.68 7.10
C CYS A 364 -47.25 -69.92 6.86
N PRO A 365 -46.80 -70.66 7.90
CA PRO A 365 -45.87 -71.78 7.77
C PRO A 365 -46.56 -73.05 7.23
N VAL A 366 -47.08 -72.96 6.00
CA VAL A 366 -47.74 -74.07 5.31
C VAL A 366 -46.67 -74.88 4.56
N PRO A 367 -46.57 -76.21 4.79
CA PRO A 367 -45.59 -77.05 4.11
C PRO A 367 -45.86 -77.13 2.60
N SER A 368 -44.80 -77.19 1.80
CA SER A 368 -44.91 -77.35 0.35
C SER A 368 -45.66 -78.63 -0.02
N GLY A 369 -46.80 -78.50 -0.71
CA GLY A 369 -47.66 -79.62 -1.10
C GLY A 369 -48.94 -79.80 -0.28
N ALA A 370 -49.24 -78.90 0.67
CA ALA A 370 -50.58 -78.84 1.26
C ALA A 370 -51.64 -78.52 0.18
N ILE A 371 -52.78 -79.21 0.25
CA ILE A 371 -53.91 -78.91 -0.64
C ILE A 371 -54.50 -77.57 -0.20
N VAL A 372 -54.58 -76.61 -1.11
CA VAL A 372 -55.17 -75.31 -0.87
C VAL A 372 -56.38 -75.13 -1.78
N TYR A 373 -57.51 -74.86 -1.16
CA TYR A 373 -58.73 -74.50 -1.84
C TYR A 373 -58.82 -72.97 -1.94
N LEU A 374 -58.55 -72.43 -3.12
CA LEU A 374 -58.56 -70.98 -3.37
C LEU A 374 -59.96 -70.35 -3.25
N ASP A 375 -61.02 -71.15 -3.41
CA ASP A 375 -62.41 -70.75 -3.22
C ASP A 375 -63.20 -71.88 -2.54
N GLN A 376 -63.38 -71.76 -1.23
CA GLN A 376 -64.06 -72.77 -0.42
C GLN A 376 -65.55 -72.91 -0.75
N GLU A 377 -66.17 -71.92 -1.40
CA GLU A 377 -67.60 -71.92 -1.71
C GLU A 377 -67.95 -72.63 -3.03
N ARG A 378 -66.95 -72.87 -3.90
CA ARG A 378 -67.14 -73.47 -5.23
C ARG A 378 -66.72 -74.93 -5.35
N ILE A 379 -66.28 -75.56 -4.26
CA ILE A 379 -65.82 -76.95 -4.30
C ILE A 379 -67.02 -77.88 -4.15
N GLY A 380 -67.23 -78.73 -5.16
CA GLY A 380 -68.25 -79.76 -5.09
C GLY A 380 -67.95 -80.77 -3.98
N MET A 381 -68.99 -81.20 -3.24
CA MET A 381 -68.86 -82.18 -2.15
C MET A 381 -68.10 -83.46 -2.55
N ALA A 382 -68.20 -83.89 -3.82
CA ALA A 382 -67.48 -85.05 -4.32
C ALA A 382 -65.96 -84.85 -4.33
N THR A 383 -65.49 -83.66 -4.72
CA THR A 383 -64.05 -83.30 -4.72
C THR A 383 -63.54 -83.19 -3.30
N TYR A 384 -64.27 -82.50 -2.42
CA TYR A 384 -63.93 -82.39 -0.99
C TYR A 384 -63.82 -83.77 -0.32
N LEU A 385 -64.79 -84.67 -0.53
CA LEU A 385 -64.78 -86.02 0.04
C LEU A 385 -63.65 -86.88 -0.56
N SER A 386 -63.41 -86.79 -1.86
CA SER A 386 -62.32 -87.52 -2.53
C SER A 386 -60.95 -87.12 -1.98
N ASP A 387 -60.69 -85.81 -1.87
CA ASP A 387 -59.45 -85.27 -1.34
C ASP A 387 -59.29 -85.58 0.15
N THR A 388 -60.38 -85.52 0.92
CA THR A 388 -60.41 -85.94 2.34
C THR A 388 -60.01 -87.41 2.46
N VAL A 389 -60.63 -88.32 1.69
CA VAL A 389 -60.30 -89.76 1.73
C VAL A 389 -58.84 -90.01 1.30
N ALA A 390 -58.37 -89.34 0.25
CA ALA A 390 -56.99 -89.48 -0.24
C ALA A 390 -55.96 -89.00 0.80
N GLN A 391 -56.18 -87.86 1.45
CA GLN A 391 -55.29 -87.33 2.48
C GLN A 391 -55.36 -88.12 3.79
N CYS A 392 -56.54 -88.48 4.27
CA CYS A 392 -56.70 -89.27 5.49
C CYS A 392 -56.06 -90.66 5.35
N SER A 393 -56.21 -91.29 4.18
CA SER A 393 -55.59 -92.59 3.90
C SER A 393 -54.06 -92.50 3.77
N ALA A 394 -53.54 -91.45 3.14
CA ALA A 394 -52.09 -91.19 3.09
C ALA A 394 -51.49 -90.96 4.49
N LYS A 395 -52.18 -90.19 5.37
CA LYS A 395 -51.76 -90.03 6.77
C LYS A 395 -51.88 -91.33 7.56
N ALA A 396 -52.95 -92.11 7.36
CA ALA A 396 -53.14 -93.42 8.01
C ALA A 396 -52.04 -94.42 7.62
N MET A 397 -51.48 -94.36 6.41
CA MET A 397 -50.32 -95.19 6.02
C MET A 397 -48.99 -94.71 6.63
N THR A 398 -48.88 -93.44 7.02
CA THR A 398 -47.68 -92.92 7.75
C THR A 398 -47.73 -93.12 9.26
N VAL A 399 -48.92 -93.40 9.82
CA VAL A 399 -49.07 -93.84 11.21
C VAL A 399 -48.81 -95.34 11.23
N GLY A 400 -47.59 -95.74 11.59
CA GLY A 400 -47.25 -97.15 11.82
C GLY A 400 -48.31 -97.83 12.69
N SER A 401 -48.55 -99.11 12.40
CA SER A 401 -49.65 -99.97 12.90
C SER A 401 -49.91 -99.95 14.42
N ASP A 402 -49.04 -99.34 15.22
CA ASP A 402 -49.05 -99.40 16.68
C ASP A 402 -49.97 -98.36 17.35
N LYS A 403 -50.49 -97.36 16.61
CA LYS A 403 -51.36 -96.30 17.17
C LYS A 403 -52.85 -96.42 16.81
N LEU A 404 -53.25 -97.35 15.94
CA LEU A 404 -54.66 -97.53 15.55
C LEU A 404 -55.51 -98.21 16.65
N SER A 405 -54.88 -98.94 17.58
CA SER A 405 -55.53 -99.71 18.64
C SER A 405 -55.98 -98.88 19.86
N ALA A 406 -55.65 -97.58 19.92
CA ALA A 406 -56.00 -96.72 21.06
C ALA A 406 -57.25 -95.84 20.85
N LEU A 407 -57.90 -95.90 19.68
CA LEU A 407 -59.09 -95.09 19.35
C LEU A 407 -60.43 -95.83 19.58
N TYR A 408 -60.40 -97.08 20.06
CA TYR A 408 -61.60 -97.93 20.15
C TYR A 408 -62.23 -98.06 21.54
N THR A 409 -61.80 -97.26 22.52
CA THR A 409 -62.38 -97.33 23.87
C THR A 409 -62.53 -95.95 24.48
N THR A 410 -63.58 -95.20 24.14
CA THR A 410 -64.34 -94.38 25.10
C THR A 410 -65.64 -93.80 24.50
N THR A 411 -66.73 -93.98 25.26
CA THR A 411 -68.00 -93.21 25.28
C THR A 411 -69.01 -93.36 24.14
N THR A 412 -69.85 -94.40 24.30
CA THR A 412 -71.32 -94.37 24.47
C THR A 412 -72.07 -93.06 24.19
N ASP A 413 -72.73 -92.96 23.03
CA ASP A 413 -74.20 -92.99 22.86
C ASP A 413 -74.52 -92.67 21.38
N HIS A 414 -75.57 -93.28 20.83
CA HIS A 414 -76.02 -93.28 19.42
C HIS A 414 -75.58 -94.45 18.52
N ILE A 415 -75.77 -95.68 19.02
CA ILE A 415 -75.58 -96.94 18.27
C ILE A 415 -76.73 -97.30 17.30
N HIS A 416 -77.82 -96.54 17.19
CA HIS A 416 -78.96 -96.97 16.36
C HIS A 416 -79.05 -96.39 14.94
N TYR A 417 -78.15 -95.50 14.50
CA TYR A 417 -78.23 -94.87 13.16
C TYR A 417 -77.05 -95.10 12.20
N ILE A 418 -75.96 -95.75 12.64
CA ILE A 418 -74.78 -96.03 11.77
C ILE A 418 -74.71 -97.51 11.33
N ILE A 419 -75.44 -98.41 12.02
CA ILE A 419 -75.50 -99.85 11.68
C ILE A 419 -76.46 -100.14 10.49
N ALA A 420 -77.24 -99.14 10.04
CA ALA A 420 -78.09 -99.26 8.84
C ALA A 420 -77.46 -98.68 7.56
N SER A 421 -76.36 -97.92 7.66
CA SER A 421 -75.74 -97.18 6.54
C SER A 421 -74.38 -97.74 6.10
N LEU A 422 -73.72 -98.55 6.93
CA LEU A 422 -72.47 -99.25 6.55
C LEU A 422 -72.70 -100.67 5.99
N ALA A 423 -73.93 -101.18 6.00
CA ALA A 423 -74.30 -102.42 5.31
C ALA A 423 -74.69 -102.21 3.82
N ALA A 424 -74.84 -100.96 3.38
CA ALA A 424 -75.21 -100.62 2.00
C ALA A 424 -74.01 -100.24 1.09
N ILE A 425 -72.82 -100.04 1.65
CA ILE A 425 -71.64 -99.53 0.92
C ILE A 425 -70.74 -100.66 0.36
N ALA A 426 -71.09 -101.93 0.59
CA ALA A 426 -70.27 -103.06 0.15
C ALA A 426 -70.64 -103.69 -1.23
N VAL A 427 -71.65 -103.21 -1.98
CA VAL A 427 -72.02 -103.89 -3.26
C VAL A 427 -72.25 -102.98 -4.48
N VAL A 428 -72.37 -101.65 -4.35
CA VAL A 428 -72.63 -100.78 -5.53
C VAL A 428 -71.53 -99.75 -5.77
N ALA A 429 -70.28 -100.21 -5.69
CA ALA A 429 -69.16 -99.67 -6.48
C ALA A 429 -68.65 -100.71 -7.49
N ILE A 430 -69.55 -101.60 -7.95
CA ILE A 430 -69.39 -102.43 -9.16
C ILE A 430 -70.10 -101.80 -10.38
N VAL A 431 -70.70 -100.60 -10.27
CA VAL A 431 -71.57 -100.04 -11.36
C VAL A 431 -71.06 -98.75 -12.03
N ILE A 432 -69.88 -98.20 -11.70
CA ILE A 432 -69.31 -97.08 -12.50
C ILE A 432 -67.81 -97.27 -12.76
N THR A 433 -67.46 -98.30 -13.53
CA THR A 433 -66.19 -98.36 -14.26
C THR A 433 -66.39 -97.84 -15.69
N ALA A 434 -66.54 -96.51 -15.84
CA ALA A 434 -66.32 -95.83 -17.12
C ALA A 434 -66.31 -94.29 -16.98
N LYS A 435 -65.18 -93.70 -16.60
CA LYS A 435 -64.55 -92.58 -17.36
C LYS A 435 -63.27 -92.11 -16.67
N LYS A 436 -62.13 -92.50 -17.25
CA LYS A 436 -60.92 -91.71 -17.19
C LYS A 436 -61.18 -90.39 -17.93
N SER A 437 -60.84 -89.26 -17.34
CA SER A 437 -60.62 -88.02 -18.10
C SER A 437 -59.30 -87.43 -17.61
N ASP A 438 -58.26 -87.62 -18.41
CA ASP A 438 -57.04 -86.84 -18.34
C ASP A 438 -57.41 -85.36 -18.55
N ARG A 439 -56.96 -84.47 -17.68
CA ARG A 439 -56.80 -83.04 -17.99
C ARG A 439 -55.56 -82.49 -17.31
N ASN A 440 -54.50 -82.39 -18.11
CA ASN A 440 -53.49 -81.34 -17.96
C ASN A 440 -54.20 -79.98 -18.11
N VAL A 441 -53.85 -79.02 -17.26
CA VAL A 441 -54.01 -77.60 -17.56
C VAL A 441 -52.68 -76.90 -17.33
N ILE A 442 -52.29 -76.21 -18.39
CA ILE A 442 -51.11 -75.39 -18.61
C ILE A 442 -51.23 -74.14 -17.73
N LEU A 443 -50.16 -73.77 -17.02
CA LEU A 443 -49.99 -72.43 -16.45
C LEU A 443 -49.53 -71.50 -17.57
N GLU A 444 -50.48 -70.89 -18.27
CA GLU A 444 -50.27 -69.60 -18.93
C GLU A 444 -51.16 -68.57 -18.21
N ASP A 445 -50.48 -67.57 -17.66
CA ASP A 445 -50.82 -66.14 -17.61
C ASP A 445 -49.97 -65.56 -16.47
N GLY A 446 -49.11 -64.57 -16.70
CA GLY A 446 -49.34 -63.42 -17.53
C GLY A 446 -49.33 -62.22 -16.60
N TYR A 447 -48.17 -61.60 -16.42
CA TYR A 447 -48.09 -60.24 -15.93
C TYR A 447 -47.55 -59.37 -17.06
N ILE A 448 -48.49 -58.65 -17.68
CA ILE A 448 -48.21 -57.50 -18.52
C ILE A 448 -47.68 -56.38 -17.63
N SER A 449 -46.59 -55.78 -18.11
CA SER A 449 -46.05 -54.49 -17.69
C SER A 449 -47.09 -53.36 -17.83
N LEU A 450 -47.24 -52.56 -16.79
CA LEU A 450 -47.74 -51.20 -16.90
C LEU A 450 -46.55 -50.24 -16.69
N ALA A 451 -45.89 -49.92 -17.80
CA ALA A 451 -45.43 -48.58 -18.14
C ALA A 451 -46.67 -47.83 -18.70
N ASP A 452 -46.95 -46.54 -18.55
CA ASP A 452 -46.26 -45.35 -18.04
C ASP A 452 -47.36 -44.36 -17.63
N GLU A 453 -47.09 -43.40 -16.74
CA GLU A 453 -47.44 -42.01 -17.09
C GLU A 453 -46.57 -41.00 -16.32
N GLU A 454 -46.03 -40.10 -17.12
CA GLU A 454 -45.18 -38.97 -16.80
C GLU A 454 -45.84 -38.00 -15.79
N CYS A 455 -45.04 -37.42 -14.91
CA CYS A 455 -45.28 -36.04 -14.52
C CYS A 455 -43.97 -35.26 -14.60
N LYS A 456 -44.05 -34.22 -15.41
CA LYS A 456 -43.05 -33.20 -15.66
C LYS A 456 -43.14 -32.12 -14.59
#